data_AF-A0A134ARV8-F1
#
_entry.id   AF-A0A134ARV8-F1
#
_cell.length_a   1.000
_cell.length_b   1.000
_cell.length_c   1.000
_cell.angle_alpha   90.00
_cell.angle_beta   90.00
_cell.angle_gamma   90.00
#
_symmetry.space_group_name_H-M   'P 1'
#
loop_
_entity.id
_entity.type
_entity.pdbx_description
1 polymer ?
#
loop_
_entity_poly.entity_id
_entity_poly.type
_entity_poly.pdbx_seq_one_letter_code
_entity_poly.pdbx_strand_id
1 'polypeptide(L)'
;MTQTNYDRRKRLRRQRARRKKRIRQTISISIFVLILIFIFSKIFSGIKNSKDTEVSPALMWYYTNEIYKDRPRPIFYEKEYISNVVLDKLGQMEDEFIVKGSNHLKKVDKYAYDAKKIRDFTVHQNYKGKKKIVFLTFDDGPNNEITPQVLDTLKKENARATFFLVGKSIGDKTAGRIREILANGNAIGTHSFTHDYDYLYPGRTVNVERVYDEIEKTNERLKNILGDDFHSKVFRYPGGEMSWNNIEACDSYLASKDINWIDWNCLVGDAEKKSVRPTTIQGQIEYLDKSLNENKNTKIAVVLSHDAINKQLTADSLSEVIKYFRDRDYEFGLLK
;
A
#
# COMPACT_ATOMS: atom_id res chain seq x y z
N MET A 1 44.46 63.35 -23.47
CA MET A 1 43.36 62.38 -23.69
C MET A 1 42.20 62.80 -22.80
N THR A 2 41.05 63.22 -23.37
CA THR A 2 39.92 63.76 -22.59
C THR A 2 39.22 62.67 -21.76
N GLN A 3 38.74 63.02 -20.56
CA GLN A 3 38.05 62.14 -19.59
C GLN A 3 36.99 61.23 -20.26
N THR A 4 36.28 61.79 -21.25
CA THR A 4 35.26 61.14 -22.07
C THR A 4 35.77 59.98 -22.92
N ASN A 5 37.00 60.03 -23.43
CA ASN A 5 37.60 58.94 -24.20
C ASN A 5 38.06 57.78 -23.31
N TYR A 6 38.47 58.06 -22.07
CA TYR A 6 38.84 57.04 -21.09
C TYR A 6 37.62 56.22 -20.65
N ASP A 7 36.51 56.89 -20.32
CA ASP A 7 35.28 56.22 -19.89
C ASP A 7 34.63 55.41 -21.02
N ARG A 8 34.68 55.90 -22.27
CA ARG A 8 34.23 55.15 -23.45
C ARG A 8 35.04 53.85 -23.62
N ARG A 9 36.36 53.90 -23.48
CA ARG A 9 37.23 52.70 -23.57
C ARG A 9 36.99 51.73 -22.41
N LYS A 10 36.75 52.22 -21.20
CA LYS A 10 36.42 51.41 -20.01
C LYS A 10 35.06 50.71 -20.17
N ARG A 11 34.06 51.39 -20.72
CA ARG A 11 32.73 50.82 -21.02
C ARG A 11 32.80 49.72 -22.08
N LEU A 12 33.55 49.94 -23.17
CA LEU A 12 33.75 48.95 -24.23
C LEU A 12 34.51 47.71 -23.74
N ARG A 13 35.53 47.87 -22.88
CA ARG A 13 36.23 46.74 -22.24
C ARG A 13 35.28 45.91 -21.36
N ARG A 14 34.43 46.57 -20.56
CA ARG A 14 33.42 45.89 -19.71
C ARG A 14 32.36 45.15 -20.55
N GLN A 15 31.90 45.72 -21.66
CA GLN A 15 30.97 45.03 -22.56
C GLN A 15 31.60 43.81 -23.24
N ARG A 16 32.85 43.92 -23.71
CA ARG A 16 33.59 42.78 -24.30
C ARG A 16 33.83 41.67 -23.28
N ALA A 17 34.15 42.01 -22.03
CA ALA A 17 34.29 41.05 -20.94
C ALA A 17 32.97 40.32 -20.61
N ARG A 18 31.85 41.05 -20.55
CA ARG A 18 30.51 40.47 -20.33
C ARG A 18 30.09 39.55 -21.48
N ARG A 19 30.36 39.94 -22.73
CA ARG A 19 30.09 39.10 -23.92
C ARG A 19 30.93 37.82 -23.92
N LYS A 20 32.23 37.92 -23.60
CA LYS A 20 33.10 36.73 -23.44
C LYS A 20 32.65 35.82 -22.29
N LYS A 21 32.17 36.38 -21.18
CA LYS A 21 31.61 35.59 -20.06
C LYS A 21 30.34 34.85 -20.46
N ARG A 22 29.40 35.50 -21.15
CA ARG A 22 28.17 34.85 -21.66
C ARG A 22 28.48 33.75 -22.67
N ILE A 23 29.38 34.00 -23.63
CA ILE A 23 29.78 32.98 -24.62
C ILE A 23 30.43 31.77 -23.94
N ARG A 24 31.32 31.97 -22.96
CA ARG A 24 31.89 30.86 -22.17
C ARG A 24 30.81 30.10 -21.40
N GLN A 25 29.85 30.81 -20.78
CA GLN A 25 28.75 30.17 -20.07
C GLN A 25 27.85 29.34 -21.00
N THR A 26 27.51 29.85 -22.19
CA THR A 26 26.72 29.09 -23.17
C THR A 26 27.47 27.87 -23.69
N ILE A 27 28.77 28.01 -24.02
CA ILE A 27 29.61 26.87 -24.44
C ILE A 27 29.74 25.84 -23.32
N SER A 28 29.92 26.25 -22.06
CA SER A 28 29.98 25.34 -20.92
C SER A 28 28.65 24.62 -20.67
N ILE A 29 27.50 25.28 -20.87
CA ILE A 29 26.17 24.65 -20.77
C ILE A 29 25.97 23.64 -21.90
N SER A 30 26.31 24.00 -23.15
CA SER A 30 26.20 23.09 -24.28
C SER A 30 27.10 21.87 -24.15
N ILE A 31 28.34 22.05 -23.67
CA ILE A 31 29.27 20.94 -23.37
C ILE A 31 28.73 20.07 -22.22
N PHE A 32 28.15 20.67 -21.19
CA PHE A 32 27.53 19.95 -20.07
C PHE A 32 26.32 19.11 -20.52
N VAL A 33 25.46 19.65 -21.38
CA VAL A 33 24.33 18.93 -21.97
C VAL A 33 24.80 17.80 -22.89
N LEU A 34 25.84 18.01 -23.70
CA LEU A 34 26.42 16.96 -24.55
C LEU A 34 27.09 15.84 -23.74
N ILE A 35 27.73 16.18 -22.61
CA ILE A 35 28.29 15.19 -21.68
C ILE A 35 27.17 14.42 -20.98
N LEU A 36 26.07 15.08 -20.58
CA LEU A 36 24.89 14.40 -20.05
C LEU A 36 24.29 13.46 -21.08
N ILE A 37 24.09 13.89 -22.33
CA ILE A 37 23.58 13.03 -23.40
C ILE A 37 24.54 11.85 -23.66
N PHE A 38 25.85 12.07 -23.63
CA PHE A 38 26.85 11.01 -23.82
C PHE A 38 26.85 10.02 -22.65
N ILE A 39 26.78 10.49 -21.40
CA ILE A 39 26.71 9.66 -20.20
C ILE A 39 25.38 8.90 -20.16
N PHE A 40 24.25 9.54 -20.45
CA PHE A 40 22.96 8.87 -20.58
C PHE A 40 23.02 7.85 -21.73
N SER A 41 23.61 8.17 -22.89
CA SER A 41 23.75 7.21 -23.99
C SER A 41 24.65 6.03 -23.63
N LYS A 42 25.70 6.23 -22.82
CA LYS A 42 26.58 5.14 -22.35
C LYS A 42 25.96 4.29 -21.25
N ILE A 43 25.16 4.90 -20.38
CA ILE A 43 24.33 4.20 -19.39
C ILE A 43 23.28 3.37 -20.14
N PHE A 44 22.57 3.95 -21.13
CA PHE A 44 21.60 3.23 -21.95
C PHE A 44 22.21 2.20 -22.92
N SER A 45 23.44 2.40 -23.41
CA SER A 45 24.12 1.43 -24.29
C SER A 45 24.83 0.32 -23.51
N GLY A 46 25.17 0.57 -22.23
CA GLY A 46 25.74 -0.42 -21.31
C GLY A 46 24.68 -1.27 -20.60
N ILE A 47 23.42 -0.84 -20.62
CA ILE A 47 22.25 -1.59 -20.15
C ILE A 47 21.64 -2.30 -21.36
N LYS A 48 22.33 -3.33 -21.86
CA LYS A 48 21.65 -4.39 -22.63
C LYS A 48 21.32 -5.49 -21.61
N ASN A 49 20.02 -5.57 -21.29
CA ASN A 49 19.35 -6.51 -20.39
C ASN A 49 19.30 -6.13 -18.90
N SER A 50 18.39 -5.24 -18.53
CA SER A 50 17.54 -5.46 -17.35
C SER A 50 16.20 -4.75 -17.56
N LYS A 51 15.11 -5.51 -17.49
CA LYS A 51 13.74 -4.98 -17.49
C LYS A 51 13.26 -4.63 -16.06
N ASP A 52 14.13 -4.68 -15.05
CA ASP A 52 13.73 -4.77 -13.63
C ASP A 52 14.26 -3.61 -12.75
N THR A 53 14.32 -2.36 -13.25
CA THR A 53 14.75 -1.20 -12.43
C THR A 53 13.71 -0.08 -12.34
N GLU A 54 12.42 -0.38 -12.52
CA GLU A 54 11.37 0.63 -12.33
C GLU A 54 10.97 0.74 -10.86
N VAL A 55 11.20 1.92 -10.28
CA VAL A 55 10.69 2.30 -8.95
C VAL A 55 9.18 2.18 -8.95
N SER A 56 8.59 1.40 -8.03
CA SER A 56 7.14 1.18 -8.03
C SER A 56 6.39 2.52 -7.95
N PRO A 57 5.30 2.71 -8.70
CA PRO A 57 4.46 3.91 -8.60
C PRO A 57 4.04 4.27 -7.18
N ALA A 58 3.83 3.27 -6.31
CA ALA A 58 3.58 3.45 -4.88
C ALA A 58 4.72 4.17 -4.16
N LEU A 59 5.95 3.71 -4.39
CA LEU A 59 7.15 4.27 -3.78
C LEU A 59 7.45 5.69 -4.29
N MET A 60 7.31 5.91 -5.60
CA MET A 60 7.45 7.25 -6.19
C MET A 60 6.45 8.24 -5.57
N TRP A 61 5.19 7.84 -5.43
CA TRP A 61 4.18 8.68 -4.78
C TRP A 61 4.53 8.97 -3.32
N TYR A 62 4.88 7.95 -2.53
CA TYR A 62 5.24 8.15 -1.12
C TYR A 62 6.36 9.17 -0.97
N TYR A 63 7.45 9.02 -1.72
CA TYR A 63 8.56 9.97 -1.65
C TYR A 63 8.18 11.37 -2.12
N THR A 64 7.42 11.50 -3.21
CA THR A 64 7.01 12.82 -3.70
C THR A 64 6.13 13.60 -2.73
N ASN A 65 5.42 12.91 -1.83
CA ASN A 65 4.46 13.53 -0.89
C ASN A 65 4.96 13.59 0.55
N GLU A 66 5.72 12.59 1.04
CA GLU A 66 6.18 12.54 2.45
C GLU A 66 7.57 13.17 2.63
N ILE A 67 8.54 12.95 1.73
CA ILE A 67 9.86 13.59 1.86
C ILE A 67 9.81 15.08 1.52
N TYR A 68 8.90 15.48 0.63
CA TYR A 68 8.76 16.87 0.21
C TYR A 68 7.61 17.61 0.90
N LYS A 69 6.94 16.98 1.88
CA LYS A 69 5.79 17.56 2.60
C LYS A 69 6.09 18.95 3.17
N ASP A 70 7.31 19.13 3.67
CA ASP A 70 7.77 20.37 4.31
C ASP A 70 8.83 21.14 3.51
N ARG A 71 9.09 20.76 2.24
CA ARG A 71 10.14 21.39 1.43
C ARG A 71 9.58 22.12 0.21
N PRO A 72 9.72 23.46 0.11
CA PRO A 72 9.60 24.13 -1.18
C PRO A 72 10.72 23.61 -2.10
N ARG A 73 10.38 22.95 -3.22
CA ARG A 73 11.37 22.48 -4.21
C ARG A 73 12.06 23.69 -4.92
N PRO A 74 13.29 23.58 -5.44
CA PRO A 74 14.40 22.70 -5.07
C PRO A 74 15.73 23.48 -4.79
N ILE A 75 16.52 22.98 -3.85
CA ILE A 75 17.93 23.37 -3.65
C ILE A 75 18.82 22.46 -4.51
N PHE A 76 19.71 23.07 -5.29
CA PHE A 76 20.74 22.40 -6.08
C PHE A 76 21.81 21.77 -5.16
N TYR A 77 22.18 20.52 -5.37
CA TYR A 77 23.28 19.84 -4.65
C TYR A 77 24.46 19.53 -5.57
N GLU A 78 25.67 19.57 -4.99
CA GLU A 78 26.95 19.28 -5.64
C GLU A 78 27.12 17.79 -5.98
N LYS A 79 27.83 17.56 -7.10
CA LYS A 79 27.96 16.29 -7.85
C LYS A 79 28.51 15.12 -7.03
N GLU A 80 29.33 15.39 -6.02
CA GLU A 80 30.02 14.36 -5.23
C GLU A 80 29.12 13.77 -4.13
N TYR A 81 28.21 14.58 -3.57
CA TYR A 81 27.24 14.16 -2.55
C TYR A 81 26.08 13.31 -3.13
N ILE A 82 25.78 13.47 -4.42
CA ILE A 82 24.69 12.75 -5.08
C ILE A 82 25.05 11.27 -5.34
N SER A 83 26.32 10.95 -5.63
CA SER A 83 26.69 9.58 -6.05
C SER A 83 26.61 8.53 -4.94
N ASN A 84 27.11 8.84 -3.74
CA ASN A 84 27.11 7.89 -2.62
C ASN A 84 25.79 7.89 -1.85
N VAL A 85 25.10 9.03 -1.74
CA VAL A 85 23.77 9.10 -1.10
C VAL A 85 22.70 8.42 -1.96
N VAL A 86 22.82 8.44 -3.29
CA VAL A 86 21.86 7.77 -4.18
C VAL A 86 22.06 6.26 -4.17
N LEU A 87 23.29 5.74 -4.12
CA LEU A 87 23.52 4.29 -4.09
C LEU A 87 23.12 3.64 -2.77
N ASP A 88 23.46 4.23 -1.62
CA ASP A 88 23.00 3.73 -0.31
C ASP A 88 21.47 3.84 -0.18
N LYS A 89 20.85 4.90 -0.70
CA LYS A 89 19.39 5.00 -0.73
C LYS A 89 18.75 4.02 -1.71
N LEU A 90 19.36 3.74 -2.86
CA LEU A 90 18.85 2.75 -3.82
C LEU A 90 18.92 1.32 -3.23
N GLY A 91 19.95 1.00 -2.46
CA GLY A 91 20.02 -0.24 -1.68
C GLY A 91 18.94 -0.33 -0.60
N GLN A 92 18.67 0.80 0.09
CA GLN A 92 17.55 0.91 1.05
C GLN A 92 16.16 0.91 0.37
N MET A 93 16.09 1.26 -0.91
CA MET A 93 14.85 1.26 -1.70
C MET A 93 14.45 -0.13 -2.15
N GLU A 94 15.35 -1.13 -2.07
CA GLU A 94 14.98 -2.47 -2.48
C GLU A 94 13.82 -3.00 -1.62
N ASP A 95 13.94 -2.80 -0.32
CA ASP A 95 12.92 -3.15 0.67
C ASP A 95 11.58 -2.42 0.44
N GLU A 96 11.59 -1.30 -0.28
CA GLU A 96 10.40 -0.52 -0.59
C GLU A 96 9.72 -0.93 -1.92
N PHE A 97 10.27 -1.91 -2.65
CA PHE A 97 9.58 -2.50 -3.80
C PHE A 97 8.49 -3.49 -3.38
N ILE A 98 7.48 -3.61 -4.23
CA ILE A 98 6.49 -4.68 -4.13
C ILE A 98 7.21 -6.02 -4.39
N VAL A 99 6.89 -7.05 -3.60
CA VAL A 99 7.31 -8.42 -3.92
C VAL A 99 6.60 -8.81 -5.22
N LYS A 100 7.34 -9.17 -6.26
CA LYS A 100 6.79 -9.44 -7.60
C LYS A 100 5.65 -10.48 -7.55
N GLY A 101 4.49 -10.11 -8.09
CA GLY A 101 3.28 -10.94 -8.10
C GLY A 101 2.60 -11.07 -6.73
N SER A 102 2.81 -10.10 -5.85
CA SER A 102 2.32 -10.08 -4.47
C SER A 102 1.62 -8.77 -4.14
N ASN A 103 1.15 -8.66 -2.90
CA ASN A 103 0.26 -7.60 -2.43
C ASN A 103 0.86 -6.69 -1.34
N HIS A 104 2.18 -6.76 -1.12
CA HIS A 104 2.88 -6.03 -0.07
C HIS A 104 4.34 -5.73 -0.48
N LEU A 105 5.00 -4.88 0.30
CA LEU A 105 6.39 -4.48 0.08
C LEU A 105 7.40 -5.47 0.69
N LYS A 106 8.59 -5.60 0.09
CA LYS A 106 9.68 -6.48 0.55
C LYS A 106 10.02 -6.28 2.05
N LYS A 107 10.03 -5.04 2.53
CA LYS A 107 10.33 -4.67 3.94
C LYS A 107 9.43 -5.34 4.97
N VAL A 108 8.22 -5.74 4.55
CA VAL A 108 7.23 -6.39 5.40
C VAL A 108 6.95 -7.85 5.04
N ASP A 109 7.66 -8.44 4.07
CA ASP A 109 7.43 -9.83 3.63
C ASP A 109 7.62 -10.85 4.76
N LYS A 110 8.55 -10.58 5.70
CA LYS A 110 8.74 -11.41 6.90
C LYS A 110 7.53 -11.45 7.84
N TYR A 111 6.59 -10.52 7.70
CA TYR A 111 5.33 -10.48 8.44
C TYR A 111 4.15 -11.00 7.61
N ALA A 112 4.36 -11.38 6.35
CA ALA A 112 3.31 -11.82 5.45
C ALA A 112 3.15 -13.35 5.48
N TYR A 113 1.93 -13.79 5.76
CA TYR A 113 1.56 -15.19 5.90
C TYR A 113 0.58 -15.57 4.79
N ASP A 114 0.74 -16.80 4.30
CA ASP A 114 -0.16 -17.40 3.33
C ASP A 114 -1.60 -17.46 3.88
N ALA A 115 -2.52 -16.79 3.20
CA ALA A 115 -3.91 -16.68 3.65
C ALA A 115 -4.63 -18.04 3.74
N LYS A 116 -4.32 -18.98 2.82
CA LYS A 116 -4.87 -20.35 2.83
C LYS A 116 -4.47 -21.08 4.11
N LYS A 117 -3.20 -20.97 4.50
CA LYS A 117 -2.70 -21.59 5.72
C LYS A 117 -3.31 -20.98 6.98
N ILE A 118 -3.48 -19.66 7.02
CA ILE A 118 -4.16 -18.98 8.14
C ILE A 118 -5.62 -19.40 8.22
N ARG A 119 -6.34 -19.44 7.10
CA ARG A 119 -7.71 -19.96 7.03
C ARG A 119 -7.81 -21.39 7.55
N ASP A 120 -6.91 -22.28 7.14
CA ASP A 120 -6.93 -23.67 7.60
C ASP A 120 -6.74 -23.77 9.13
N PHE A 121 -5.97 -22.85 9.73
CA PHE A 121 -5.81 -22.73 11.17
C PHE A 121 -7.03 -22.18 11.89
N THR A 122 -7.74 -21.21 11.30
CA THR A 122 -8.93 -20.60 11.93
C THR A 122 -10.17 -21.47 11.79
N VAL A 123 -10.40 -22.07 10.61
CA VAL A 123 -11.55 -22.96 10.35
C VAL A 123 -11.46 -24.24 11.18
N HIS A 124 -10.29 -24.91 11.16
CA HIS A 124 -10.11 -26.15 11.91
C HIS A 124 -9.64 -25.95 13.36
N GLN A 125 -9.30 -24.72 13.75
CA GLN A 125 -8.83 -24.33 15.09
C GLN A 125 -7.65 -25.17 15.62
N ASN A 126 -6.83 -25.69 14.71
CA ASN A 126 -5.84 -26.73 15.01
C ASN A 126 -4.40 -26.20 15.16
N TYR A 127 -4.19 -24.87 15.12
CA TYR A 127 -2.85 -24.28 15.20
C TYR A 127 -2.12 -24.67 16.50
N LYS A 128 -0.98 -25.36 16.33
CA LYS A 128 -0.13 -25.85 17.44
C LYS A 128 1.11 -25.00 17.70
N GLY A 129 1.29 -23.90 16.98
CA GLY A 129 2.44 -23.01 17.18
C GLY A 129 2.44 -22.35 18.56
N LYS A 130 3.62 -21.87 18.96
CA LYS A 130 3.82 -21.18 20.25
C LYS A 130 3.41 -19.71 20.19
N LYS A 131 3.66 -19.05 19.06
CA LYS A 131 3.38 -17.63 18.84
C LYS A 131 1.89 -17.37 18.71
N LYS A 132 1.42 -16.27 19.29
CA LYS A 132 0.11 -15.71 19.00
C LYS A 132 0.24 -14.69 17.88
N ILE A 133 -0.65 -14.72 16.90
CA ILE A 133 -0.57 -13.85 15.73
C ILE A 133 -1.95 -13.25 15.48
N VAL A 134 -1.99 -11.93 15.34
CA VAL A 134 -3.19 -11.18 14.96
C VAL A 134 -3.02 -10.61 13.55
N PHE A 135 -4.04 -10.79 12.74
CA PHE A 135 -4.21 -10.20 11.43
C PHE A 135 -5.32 -9.17 11.54
N LEU A 136 -4.95 -7.89 11.67
CA LEU A 136 -5.92 -6.81 11.56
C LEU A 136 -6.37 -6.71 10.11
N THR A 137 -7.67 -6.72 9.86
CA THR A 137 -8.21 -6.60 8.52
C THR A 137 -9.30 -5.54 8.43
N PHE A 138 -9.31 -4.80 7.32
CA PHE A 138 -10.28 -3.74 7.07
C PHE A 138 -10.94 -3.96 5.71
N ASP A 139 -12.27 -4.07 5.72
CA ASP A 139 -13.08 -4.23 4.52
C ASP A 139 -13.71 -2.89 4.09
N ASP A 140 -14.12 -2.82 2.82
CA ASP A 140 -14.91 -1.75 2.17
C ASP A 140 -14.17 -0.46 1.75
N GLY A 141 -12.90 -0.33 2.11
CA GLY A 141 -12.03 0.74 1.60
C GLY A 141 -11.77 0.67 0.07
N PRO A 142 -11.00 1.63 -0.49
CA PRO A 142 -10.42 2.79 0.18
C PRO A 142 -11.34 4.02 0.11
N ASN A 143 -11.18 4.95 1.04
CA ASN A 143 -11.79 6.28 0.97
C ASN A 143 -10.87 7.37 1.55
N ASN A 144 -11.26 8.64 1.41
CA ASN A 144 -10.44 9.78 1.84
C ASN A 144 -10.78 10.28 3.25
N GLU A 145 -11.69 9.63 3.97
CA GLU A 145 -12.18 10.08 5.27
C GLU A 145 -11.68 9.19 6.40
N ILE A 146 -11.93 7.88 6.33
CA ILE A 146 -11.65 6.92 7.39
C ILE A 146 -10.34 6.17 7.16
N THR A 147 -10.07 5.68 5.95
CA THR A 147 -8.79 5.02 5.60
C THR A 147 -7.54 5.79 6.06
N PRO A 148 -7.40 7.13 5.85
CA PRO A 148 -6.23 7.87 6.37
C PRO A 148 -6.07 7.81 7.89
N GLN A 149 -7.17 7.86 8.64
CA GLN A 149 -7.13 7.82 10.11
C GLN A 149 -6.64 6.45 10.60
N VAL A 150 -7.13 5.37 9.97
CA VAL A 150 -6.67 4.00 10.23
C VAL A 150 -5.17 3.87 9.94
N LEU A 151 -4.72 4.39 8.79
CA LEU A 151 -3.31 4.36 8.40
C LEU A 151 -2.40 5.14 9.36
N ASP A 152 -2.83 6.32 9.81
CA ASP A 152 -2.11 7.12 10.78
C ASP A 152 -1.95 6.38 12.11
N THR A 153 -3.01 5.73 12.60
CA THR A 153 -2.97 4.95 13.84
C THR A 153 -2.05 3.72 13.70
N LEU A 154 -2.18 2.95 12.62
CA LEU A 154 -1.28 1.80 12.37
C LEU A 154 0.20 2.22 12.35
N LYS A 155 0.50 3.34 11.68
CA LYS A 155 1.85 3.91 11.62
C LYS A 155 2.36 4.34 13.00
N LYS A 156 1.56 5.09 13.77
CA LYS A 156 1.90 5.54 15.13
C LYS A 156 2.15 4.37 16.07
N GLU A 157 1.36 3.31 15.94
CA GLU A 157 1.44 2.11 16.76
C GLU A 157 2.45 1.07 16.26
N ASN A 158 3.13 1.32 15.12
CA ASN A 158 3.99 0.33 14.46
C ASN A 158 3.30 -1.03 14.24
N ALA A 159 2.00 -0.98 13.96
CA ALA A 159 1.17 -2.13 13.62
C ALA A 159 0.98 -2.20 12.10
N ARG A 160 0.47 -3.34 11.62
CA ARG A 160 0.24 -3.62 10.20
C ARG A 160 -1.12 -4.27 10.03
N ALA A 161 -1.74 -4.06 8.88
CA ALA A 161 -3.05 -4.62 8.56
C ALA A 161 -3.15 -5.05 7.09
N THR A 162 -4.16 -5.86 6.77
CA THR A 162 -4.53 -6.17 5.39
C THR A 162 -5.85 -5.46 5.05
N PHE A 163 -5.87 -4.69 3.96
CA PHE A 163 -7.05 -3.96 3.51
C PHE A 163 -7.71 -4.67 2.34
N PHE A 164 -8.95 -5.12 2.50
CA PHE A 164 -9.75 -5.74 1.46
C PHE A 164 -10.54 -4.68 0.71
N LEU A 165 -10.04 -4.30 -0.47
CA LEU A 165 -10.54 -3.15 -1.20
C LEU A 165 -11.65 -3.51 -2.19
N VAL A 166 -12.68 -2.67 -2.26
CA VAL A 166 -13.78 -2.77 -3.22
C VAL A 166 -13.40 -2.01 -4.50
N GLY A 167 -13.44 -2.69 -5.64
CA GLY A 167 -12.97 -2.13 -6.93
C GLY A 167 -13.66 -0.84 -7.37
N LYS A 168 -14.95 -0.65 -7.09
CA LYS A 168 -15.70 0.59 -7.37
C LYS A 168 -15.12 1.80 -6.62
N SER A 169 -14.54 1.59 -5.45
CA SER A 169 -13.92 2.64 -4.63
C SER A 169 -12.51 3.01 -5.10
N ILE A 170 -11.93 2.26 -6.05
CA ILE A 170 -10.60 2.48 -6.59
C ILE A 170 -10.66 3.40 -7.82
N GLY A 171 -10.02 4.57 -7.74
CA GLY A 171 -9.86 5.49 -8.86
C GLY A 171 -8.93 6.65 -8.52
N ASP A 172 -8.84 7.65 -9.38
CA ASP A 172 -7.89 8.77 -9.24
C ASP A 172 -7.95 9.46 -7.88
N LYS A 173 -9.16 9.63 -7.33
CA LYS A 173 -9.38 10.28 -6.04
C LYS A 173 -8.86 9.48 -4.84
N THR A 174 -8.77 8.16 -4.96
CA THR A 174 -8.34 7.24 -3.89
C THR A 174 -6.98 6.60 -4.17
N ALA A 175 -6.41 6.80 -5.37
CA ALA A 175 -5.11 6.27 -5.77
C ALA A 175 -3.97 6.67 -4.82
N GLY A 176 -4.02 7.87 -4.25
CA GLY A 176 -3.08 8.30 -3.20
C GLY A 176 -3.19 7.44 -1.93
N ARG A 177 -4.41 7.12 -1.49
CA ARG A 177 -4.64 6.28 -0.29
C ARG A 177 -4.13 4.86 -0.51
N ILE A 178 -4.36 4.29 -1.68
CA ILE A 178 -3.90 2.94 -2.04
C ILE A 178 -2.37 2.84 -1.97
N ARG A 179 -1.67 3.85 -2.49
CA ARG A 179 -0.21 3.92 -2.41
C ARG A 179 0.27 4.09 -0.97
N GLU A 180 -0.44 4.86 -0.17
CA GLU A 180 -0.16 5.04 1.25
C GLU A 180 -0.35 3.75 2.07
N ILE A 181 -1.37 2.93 1.76
CA ILE A 181 -1.56 1.61 2.38
C ILE A 181 -0.27 0.80 2.29
N LEU A 182 0.27 0.61 1.08
CA LEU A 182 1.51 -0.15 0.90
C LEU A 182 2.73 0.54 1.52
N ALA A 183 2.88 1.84 1.32
CA ALA A 183 4.04 2.58 1.82
C ALA A 183 4.15 2.54 3.35
N ASN A 184 3.02 2.49 4.06
CA ASN A 184 2.96 2.32 5.50
C ASN A 184 3.18 0.86 5.97
N GLY A 185 3.52 -0.05 5.06
CA GLY A 185 3.88 -1.44 5.39
C GLY A 185 2.68 -2.35 5.60
N ASN A 186 1.56 -2.07 4.95
CA ASN A 186 0.34 -2.90 4.95
C ASN A 186 0.26 -3.77 3.69
N ALA A 187 -0.69 -4.71 3.69
CA ALA A 187 -1.03 -5.52 2.53
C ALA A 187 -2.41 -5.16 1.96
N ILE A 188 -2.64 -5.48 0.69
CA ILE A 188 -3.93 -5.24 0.02
C ILE A 188 -4.54 -6.58 -0.43
N GLY A 189 -5.77 -6.85 -0.04
CA GLY A 189 -6.63 -7.91 -0.57
C GLY A 189 -7.70 -7.35 -1.51
N THR A 190 -8.38 -8.21 -2.27
CA THR A 190 -9.56 -7.82 -3.05
C THR A 190 -10.85 -8.14 -2.30
N HIS A 191 -11.87 -7.30 -2.45
CA HIS A 191 -13.20 -7.47 -1.84
C HIS A 191 -14.33 -7.33 -2.86
N SER A 192 -14.19 -8.05 -3.98
CA SER A 192 -14.99 -7.87 -5.21
C SER A 192 -14.79 -6.50 -5.86
N PHE A 193 -15.54 -6.23 -6.92
CA PHE A 193 -15.55 -4.94 -7.62
C PHE A 193 -16.74 -4.10 -7.19
N THR A 194 -17.93 -4.68 -7.22
CA THR A 194 -19.19 -3.95 -7.03
C THR A 194 -19.68 -3.96 -5.60
N HIS A 195 -19.27 -4.96 -4.81
CA HIS A 195 -19.82 -5.30 -3.51
C HIS A 195 -21.36 -5.50 -3.55
N ASP A 196 -21.87 -5.98 -4.68
CA ASP A 196 -23.30 -6.22 -4.92
C ASP A 196 -23.64 -7.70 -4.70
N TYR A 197 -24.32 -7.99 -3.58
CA TYR A 197 -24.69 -9.36 -3.22
C TYR A 197 -25.65 -10.01 -4.21
N ASP A 198 -26.58 -9.25 -4.80
CA ASP A 198 -27.57 -9.82 -5.73
C ASP A 198 -26.90 -10.16 -7.07
N TYR A 199 -25.88 -9.39 -7.45
CA TYR A 199 -25.06 -9.70 -8.61
C TYR A 199 -24.15 -10.91 -8.36
N LEU A 200 -23.39 -10.91 -7.26
CA LEU A 200 -22.43 -11.97 -6.96
C LEU A 200 -23.09 -13.30 -6.58
N TYR A 201 -24.22 -13.24 -5.87
CA TYR A 201 -24.85 -14.37 -5.21
C TYR A 201 -26.37 -14.41 -5.46
N PRO A 202 -26.84 -14.48 -6.72
CA PRO A 202 -28.28 -14.51 -7.01
C PRO A 202 -28.97 -15.64 -6.24
N GLY A 203 -29.98 -15.28 -5.44
CA GLY A 203 -30.66 -16.25 -4.57
C GLY A 203 -29.75 -16.86 -3.49
N ARG A 204 -28.75 -16.12 -3.01
CA ARG A 204 -27.72 -16.54 -2.05
C ARG A 204 -26.79 -17.67 -2.54
N THR A 205 -26.78 -17.94 -3.83
CA THR A 205 -25.96 -18.99 -4.45
C THR A 205 -24.84 -18.33 -5.23
N VAL A 206 -23.59 -18.71 -4.94
CA VAL A 206 -22.43 -18.08 -5.58
C VAL A 206 -22.42 -18.32 -7.08
N ASN A 207 -22.24 -17.23 -7.83
CA ASN A 207 -21.91 -17.28 -9.24
C ASN A 207 -20.38 -17.18 -9.40
N VAL A 208 -19.75 -18.31 -9.75
CA VAL A 208 -18.29 -18.44 -9.84
C VAL A 208 -17.66 -17.45 -10.82
N GLU A 209 -18.26 -17.30 -12.00
CA GLU A 209 -17.75 -16.41 -13.05
C GLU A 209 -17.79 -14.95 -12.59
N ARG A 210 -18.91 -14.50 -12.02
CA ARG A 210 -19.06 -13.12 -11.53
C ARG A 210 -18.10 -12.80 -10.41
N VAL A 211 -17.90 -13.72 -9.46
CA VAL A 211 -16.93 -13.55 -8.37
C VAL A 211 -15.52 -13.40 -8.93
N TYR A 212 -15.10 -14.32 -9.80
CA TYR A 212 -13.76 -14.29 -10.37
C TYR A 212 -13.52 -13.03 -11.21
N ASP A 213 -14.46 -12.66 -12.08
CA ASP A 213 -14.38 -11.46 -12.91
C ASP A 213 -14.26 -10.19 -12.06
N GLU A 214 -14.98 -10.11 -10.94
CA GLU A 214 -14.90 -8.97 -10.04
C GLU A 214 -13.59 -8.91 -9.25
N ILE A 215 -12.99 -10.05 -8.90
CA ILE A 215 -11.65 -10.10 -8.30
C ILE A 215 -10.62 -9.56 -9.30
N GLU A 216 -10.62 -10.07 -10.52
CA GLU A 216 -9.64 -9.69 -11.54
C GLU A 216 -9.77 -8.23 -11.94
N LYS A 217 -11.00 -7.73 -12.09
CA LYS A 217 -11.24 -6.31 -12.38
C LYS A 217 -10.74 -5.38 -11.28
N THR A 218 -10.82 -5.80 -10.01
CA THR A 218 -10.24 -5.07 -8.88
C THR A 218 -8.72 -5.13 -8.91
N ASN A 219 -8.14 -6.30 -9.16
CA ASN A 219 -6.69 -6.48 -9.34
C ASN A 219 -6.13 -5.62 -10.49
N GLU A 220 -6.82 -5.55 -11.63
CA GLU A 220 -6.43 -4.69 -12.75
C GLU A 220 -6.38 -3.21 -12.36
N ARG A 221 -7.38 -2.72 -11.61
CA ARG A 221 -7.36 -1.34 -11.12
C ARG A 221 -6.21 -1.07 -10.16
N LEU A 222 -5.93 -2.00 -9.27
CA LEU A 222 -4.79 -1.90 -8.34
C LEU A 222 -3.47 -1.89 -9.10
N LYS A 223 -3.30 -2.80 -10.06
CA LYS A 223 -2.13 -2.90 -10.92
C LYS A 223 -1.89 -1.61 -11.71
N ASN A 224 -2.93 -0.99 -12.25
CA ASN A 224 -2.83 0.31 -12.93
C ASN A 224 -2.33 1.45 -12.02
N ILE A 225 -2.54 1.35 -10.71
CA ILE A 225 -2.13 2.36 -9.72
C ILE A 225 -0.75 2.06 -9.12
N LEU A 226 -0.43 0.78 -8.96
CA LEU A 226 0.68 0.26 -8.16
C LEU A 226 1.83 -0.30 -9.00
N GLY A 227 1.61 -0.57 -10.29
CA GLY A 227 2.59 -1.12 -11.22
C GLY A 227 2.43 -2.61 -11.46
N ASP A 228 3.17 -3.12 -12.45
CA ASP A 228 3.02 -4.48 -12.98
C ASP A 228 3.39 -5.60 -11.99
N ASP A 229 4.21 -5.28 -10.98
CA ASP A 229 4.63 -6.23 -9.94
C ASP A 229 3.52 -6.48 -8.90
N PHE A 230 2.48 -5.64 -8.85
CA PHE A 230 1.37 -5.84 -7.93
C PHE A 230 0.38 -6.88 -8.47
N HIS A 231 0.05 -7.86 -7.62
CA HIS A 231 -1.11 -8.73 -7.82
C HIS A 231 -1.55 -9.29 -6.46
N SER A 232 -2.83 -9.11 -6.11
CA SER A 232 -3.36 -9.73 -4.89
C SER A 232 -3.91 -11.11 -5.18
N LYS A 233 -3.33 -12.09 -4.48
CA LYS A 233 -3.86 -13.45 -4.39
C LYS A 233 -4.80 -13.64 -3.21
N VAL A 234 -4.94 -12.63 -2.35
CA VAL A 234 -5.86 -12.70 -1.20
C VAL A 234 -7.19 -12.05 -1.56
N PHE A 235 -8.25 -12.75 -1.24
CA PHE A 235 -9.62 -12.32 -1.46
C PHE A 235 -10.45 -12.52 -0.19
N ARG A 236 -11.48 -11.71 0.00
CA ARG A 236 -12.55 -11.98 0.96
C ARG A 236 -13.88 -11.79 0.25
N TYR A 237 -14.76 -12.78 0.35
CA TYR A 237 -16.11 -12.66 -0.20
C TYR A 237 -16.84 -11.52 0.51
N PRO A 238 -17.52 -10.60 -0.22
CA PRO A 238 -18.51 -9.72 0.37
C PRO A 238 -19.49 -10.52 1.23
N GLY A 239 -19.60 -10.18 2.51
CA GLY A 239 -20.41 -10.90 3.50
C GLY A 239 -19.79 -12.17 4.12
N GLY A 240 -18.58 -12.57 3.70
CA GLY A 240 -17.89 -13.79 4.13
C GLY A 240 -18.30 -15.04 3.34
N GLU A 241 -17.34 -15.94 3.13
CA GLU A 241 -17.53 -17.26 2.50
C GLU A 241 -18.68 -18.02 3.18
N MET A 242 -18.68 -18.01 4.52
CA MET A 242 -19.64 -18.72 5.38
C MET A 242 -21.11 -18.30 5.21
N SER A 243 -21.37 -17.20 4.50
CA SER A 243 -22.72 -16.65 4.29
C SER A 243 -23.46 -17.22 3.08
N TRP A 244 -22.78 -17.92 2.16
CA TRP A 244 -23.31 -18.23 0.84
C TRP A 244 -23.38 -19.73 0.53
N ASN A 245 -24.25 -20.11 -0.42
CA ASN A 245 -24.40 -21.48 -0.89
C ASN A 245 -23.56 -21.73 -2.16
N ASN A 246 -23.32 -23.01 -2.49
CA ASN A 246 -22.55 -23.44 -3.68
C ASN A 246 -21.09 -22.91 -3.69
N ILE A 247 -20.51 -22.81 -2.49
CA ILE A 247 -19.21 -22.17 -2.28
C ILE A 247 -18.04 -23.05 -2.71
N GLU A 248 -18.16 -24.38 -2.55
CA GLU A 248 -17.10 -25.35 -2.87
C GLU A 248 -16.62 -25.27 -4.33
N ALA A 249 -17.55 -25.06 -5.27
CA ALA A 249 -17.22 -24.93 -6.69
C ALA A 249 -16.45 -23.63 -6.96
N CYS A 250 -16.86 -22.53 -6.33
CA CYS A 250 -16.18 -21.24 -6.43
C CYS A 250 -14.78 -21.33 -5.82
N ASP A 251 -14.67 -21.89 -4.61
CA ASP A 251 -13.42 -22.04 -3.89
C ASP A 251 -12.40 -22.91 -4.64
N SER A 252 -12.87 -24.01 -5.23
CA SER A 252 -12.03 -24.87 -6.07
C SER A 252 -11.54 -24.12 -7.31
N TYR A 253 -12.40 -23.31 -7.92
CA TYR A 253 -12.05 -22.49 -9.07
C TYR A 253 -11.03 -21.39 -8.70
N LEU A 254 -11.27 -20.65 -7.61
CA LEU A 254 -10.33 -19.63 -7.10
C LEU A 254 -8.98 -20.26 -6.73
N ALA A 255 -8.97 -21.42 -6.08
CA ALA A 255 -7.74 -22.15 -5.77
C ALA A 255 -6.97 -22.56 -7.04
N SER A 256 -7.68 -22.93 -8.13
CA SER A 256 -7.04 -23.22 -9.43
C SER A 256 -6.38 -21.99 -10.09
N LYS A 257 -6.76 -20.79 -9.64
CA LYS A 257 -6.20 -19.50 -10.06
C LYS A 257 -5.18 -18.93 -9.06
N ASP A 258 -4.81 -19.72 -8.04
CA ASP A 258 -3.95 -19.29 -6.93
C ASP A 258 -4.52 -18.08 -6.16
N ILE A 259 -5.85 -18.01 -6.07
CA ILE A 259 -6.57 -17.02 -5.25
C ILE A 259 -7.03 -17.70 -3.98
N ASN A 260 -6.62 -17.13 -2.85
CA ASN A 260 -6.84 -17.64 -1.51
C ASN A 260 -7.84 -16.73 -0.79
N TRP A 261 -9.03 -17.27 -0.55
CA TRP A 261 -10.04 -16.58 0.24
C TRP A 261 -9.77 -16.69 1.74
N ILE A 262 -10.22 -15.71 2.52
CA ILE A 262 -10.16 -15.76 3.98
C ILE A 262 -11.30 -14.95 4.62
N ASP A 263 -12.00 -15.57 5.57
CA ASP A 263 -12.99 -14.93 6.43
C ASP A 263 -12.32 -14.32 7.68
N TRP A 264 -12.98 -14.37 8.82
CA TRP A 264 -12.52 -13.90 10.10
C TRP A 264 -12.94 -14.89 11.19
N ASN A 265 -12.27 -14.84 12.34
CA ASN A 265 -12.67 -15.58 13.53
C ASN A 265 -12.77 -14.67 14.77
N CYS A 266 -12.62 -13.36 14.59
CA CYS A 266 -12.72 -12.35 15.62
C CYS A 266 -13.25 -11.07 14.96
N LEU A 267 -14.06 -10.27 15.64
CA LEU A 267 -14.59 -9.03 15.07
C LEU A 267 -14.86 -7.94 16.11
N VAL A 268 -14.72 -6.67 15.71
CA VAL A 268 -14.99 -5.50 16.58
C VAL A 268 -16.47 -5.16 16.71
N GLY A 269 -17.34 -5.84 15.95
CA GLY A 269 -18.80 -5.68 16.02
C GLY A 269 -19.36 -4.52 15.21
N ASP A 270 -18.57 -3.83 14.39
CA ASP A 270 -18.99 -2.60 13.70
C ASP A 270 -20.00 -2.81 12.55
N ALA A 271 -20.17 -4.04 12.06
CA ALA A 271 -21.16 -4.44 11.07
C ALA A 271 -22.36 -5.19 11.65
N GLU A 272 -22.37 -5.45 12.96
CA GLU A 272 -23.46 -6.16 13.64
C GLU A 272 -24.82 -5.46 13.48
N LYS A 273 -25.90 -6.20 13.71
CA LYS A 273 -27.25 -5.61 13.75
C LYS A 273 -27.30 -4.49 14.79
N LYS A 274 -28.05 -3.41 14.50
CA LYS A 274 -28.10 -2.19 15.32
C LYS A 274 -28.36 -2.45 16.81
N SER A 275 -29.14 -3.48 17.15
CA SER A 275 -29.48 -3.83 18.53
C SER A 275 -28.32 -4.33 19.38
N VAL A 276 -27.25 -4.84 18.76
CA VAL A 276 -26.08 -5.42 19.45
C VAL A 276 -24.75 -4.78 19.03
N ARG A 277 -24.80 -3.85 18.06
CA ARG A 277 -23.62 -3.14 17.56
C ARG A 277 -23.06 -2.22 18.66
N PRO A 278 -21.75 -2.31 18.97
CA PRO A 278 -21.12 -1.39 19.92
C PRO A 278 -21.22 0.07 19.50
N THR A 279 -21.42 0.96 20.48
CA THR A 279 -21.56 2.42 20.29
C THR A 279 -20.47 3.23 21.00
N THR A 280 -19.55 2.56 21.69
CA THR A 280 -18.40 3.16 22.39
C THR A 280 -17.13 2.39 22.06
N ILE A 281 -15.97 3.02 22.26
CA ILE A 281 -14.66 2.36 22.09
C ILE A 281 -14.57 1.13 22.98
N GLN A 282 -14.89 1.29 24.27
CA GLN A 282 -14.89 0.20 25.24
C GLN A 282 -15.82 -0.95 24.82
N GLY A 283 -17.00 -0.63 24.28
CA GLY A 283 -17.92 -1.64 23.76
C GLY A 283 -17.36 -2.43 22.58
N GLN A 284 -16.56 -1.81 21.69
CA GLN A 284 -15.88 -2.54 20.61
C GLN A 284 -14.79 -3.47 21.15
N ILE A 285 -14.07 -3.05 22.20
CA ILE A 285 -13.06 -3.91 22.85
C ILE A 285 -13.72 -5.09 23.57
N GLU A 286 -14.84 -4.88 24.25
CA GLU A 286 -15.61 -5.95 24.88
C GLU A 286 -16.19 -6.92 23.85
N TYR A 287 -16.70 -6.42 22.72
CA TYR A 287 -17.20 -7.26 21.64
C TYR A 287 -16.06 -8.07 21.00
N LEU A 288 -14.91 -7.45 20.76
CA LEU A 288 -13.70 -8.10 20.26
C LEU A 288 -13.25 -9.22 21.20
N ASP A 289 -13.13 -8.96 22.51
CA ASP A 289 -12.73 -9.96 23.49
C ASP A 289 -13.71 -11.13 23.54
N LYS A 290 -15.02 -10.83 23.56
CA LYS A 290 -16.06 -11.85 23.51
C LYS A 290 -15.92 -12.71 22.25
N SER A 291 -15.86 -12.09 21.07
CA SER A 291 -15.79 -12.78 19.78
C SER A 291 -14.52 -13.64 19.66
N LEU A 292 -13.37 -13.14 20.15
CA LEU A 292 -12.15 -13.93 20.18
C LEU A 292 -12.29 -15.18 21.06
N ASN A 293 -12.90 -15.04 22.24
CA ASN A 293 -13.06 -16.13 23.20
C ASN A 293 -14.17 -17.14 22.85
N GLU A 294 -14.95 -16.91 21.80
CA GLU A 294 -15.83 -17.93 21.21
C GLU A 294 -15.03 -19.03 20.47
N ASN A 295 -13.77 -18.76 20.13
CA ASN A 295 -12.87 -19.75 19.53
C ASN A 295 -12.30 -20.70 20.60
N LYS A 296 -12.20 -21.99 20.27
CA LYS A 296 -11.47 -22.99 21.08
C LYS A 296 -9.97 -22.68 21.13
N ASN A 297 -9.45 -22.01 20.11
CA ASN A 297 -8.05 -21.61 20.00
C ASN A 297 -7.98 -20.14 19.60
N THR A 298 -7.42 -19.31 20.49
CA THR A 298 -7.31 -17.87 20.28
C THR A 298 -5.97 -17.44 19.71
N LYS A 299 -4.99 -18.35 19.58
CA LYS A 299 -3.61 -17.99 19.17
C LYS A 299 -3.52 -17.39 17.78
N ILE A 300 -4.47 -17.66 16.90
CA ILE A 300 -4.58 -17.03 15.59
C ILE A 300 -5.88 -16.24 15.58
N ALA A 301 -5.77 -14.93 15.42
CA ALA A 301 -6.91 -14.03 15.33
C ALA A 301 -6.87 -13.30 13.98
N VAL A 302 -7.91 -13.47 13.18
CA VAL A 302 -8.18 -12.67 11.97
C VAL A 302 -9.35 -11.78 12.33
N VAL A 303 -9.07 -10.49 12.51
CA VAL A 303 -10.01 -9.50 13.05
C VAL A 303 -10.75 -8.82 11.90
N LEU A 304 -12.06 -8.99 11.82
CA LEU A 304 -12.91 -8.21 10.93
C LEU A 304 -13.23 -6.84 11.55
N SER A 305 -12.94 -5.81 10.76
CA SER A 305 -13.29 -4.42 10.96
C SER A 305 -13.55 -3.79 9.59
N HIS A 306 -14.13 -2.60 9.55
CA HIS A 306 -14.38 -1.88 8.30
C HIS A 306 -13.77 -0.48 8.35
N ASP A 307 -13.11 -0.06 7.27
CA ASP A 307 -12.65 1.32 7.10
C ASP A 307 -13.57 2.16 6.19
N ALA A 308 -14.84 1.74 6.01
CA ALA A 308 -15.86 2.49 5.28
C ALA A 308 -16.21 3.85 5.93
N ILE A 309 -16.75 4.79 5.14
CA ILE A 309 -17.05 6.19 5.53
C ILE A 309 -17.85 6.32 6.84
N ASN A 310 -18.74 5.37 7.15
CA ASN A 310 -19.59 5.42 8.35
C ASN A 310 -19.01 4.66 9.56
N LYS A 311 -17.71 4.38 9.57
CA LYS A 311 -17.03 3.55 10.58
C LYS A 311 -16.07 4.35 11.46
N GLN A 312 -16.41 5.60 11.78
CA GLN A 312 -15.56 6.47 12.60
C GLN A 312 -15.18 5.82 13.95
N LEU A 313 -16.12 5.16 14.63
CA LEU A 313 -15.84 4.48 15.89
C LEU A 313 -14.76 3.39 15.76
N THR A 314 -14.70 2.70 14.63
CA THR A 314 -13.67 1.69 14.34
C THR A 314 -12.30 2.35 14.15
N ALA A 315 -12.23 3.52 13.53
CA ALA A 315 -10.97 4.28 13.46
C ALA A 315 -10.55 4.79 14.85
N ASP A 316 -11.50 5.30 15.64
CA ASP A 316 -11.25 5.84 16.98
C ASP A 316 -10.79 4.76 17.97
N SER A 317 -11.30 3.52 17.85
CA SER A 317 -10.98 2.41 18.76
C SER A 317 -9.68 1.70 18.41
N LEU A 318 -9.10 1.93 17.23
CA LEU A 318 -8.03 1.11 16.69
C LEU A 318 -6.78 1.07 17.59
N SER A 319 -6.41 2.19 18.23
CA SER A 319 -5.30 2.19 19.21
C SER A 319 -5.56 1.24 20.37
N GLU A 320 -6.79 1.17 20.88
CA GLU A 320 -7.17 0.24 21.96
C GLU A 320 -7.24 -1.21 21.47
N VAL A 321 -7.69 -1.46 20.23
CA VAL A 321 -7.66 -2.80 19.63
C VAL A 321 -6.22 -3.29 19.52
N ILE A 322 -5.31 -2.45 19.02
CA ILE A 322 -3.89 -2.77 18.91
C ILE A 322 -3.29 -3.02 20.30
N LYS A 323 -3.59 -2.17 21.28
CA LYS A 323 -3.15 -2.33 22.65
C LYS A 323 -3.64 -3.65 23.26
N TYR A 324 -4.92 -4.00 23.06
CA TYR A 324 -5.53 -5.23 23.55
C TYR A 324 -4.73 -6.48 23.14
N PHE A 325 -4.35 -6.57 21.87
CA PHE A 325 -3.57 -7.68 21.32
C PHE A 325 -2.11 -7.64 21.77
N ARG A 326 -1.50 -6.46 21.80
CA ARG A 326 -0.10 -6.28 22.22
C ARG A 326 0.11 -6.67 23.68
N ASP A 327 -0.79 -6.25 24.57
CA ASP A 327 -0.77 -6.61 26.00
C ASP A 327 -0.94 -8.13 26.24
N ARG A 328 -1.36 -8.88 25.22
CA ARG A 328 -1.59 -10.34 25.26
C ARG A 328 -0.56 -11.13 24.43
N ASP A 329 0.55 -10.48 24.06
CA ASP A 329 1.68 -11.05 23.33
C ASP A 329 1.37 -11.53 21.91
N TYR A 330 0.45 -10.88 21.20
CA TYR A 330 0.22 -11.14 19.78
C TYR A 330 1.22 -10.39 18.91
N GLU A 331 1.80 -11.09 17.93
CA GLU A 331 2.54 -10.50 16.81
C GLU A 331 1.57 -10.06 15.71
N PHE A 332 1.84 -8.93 15.06
CA PHE A 332 0.99 -8.41 13.97
C PHE A 332 1.45 -8.97 12.61
N GLY A 333 0.56 -9.70 11.95
CA GLY A 333 0.78 -10.32 10.64
C GLY A 333 -0.01 -9.68 9.50
N LEU A 334 0.43 -9.96 8.28
CA LEU A 334 -0.23 -9.61 7.01
C LEU A 334 -0.67 -10.89 6.29
N LEU A 335 -1.69 -10.78 5.45
CA LEU A 335 -2.15 -11.87 4.59
C LEU A 335 -1.62 -11.66 3.17
N LYS A 336 -1.04 -12.71 2.58
CA LYS A 336 -0.55 -12.73 1.20
C LYS A 336 -1.05 -13.93 0.41
#